data_AF-A0ABD1CYR8-F1
#
_entry.id   AF-A0ABD1CYR8-F1
#
_cell.length_a   1.000
_cell.length_b   1.000
_cell.length_c   1.000
_cell.angle_alpha   90.00
_cell.angle_beta   90.00
_cell.angle_gamma   90.00
#
_symmetry.space_group_name_H-M   'P 1'
#
loop_
_entity.id
_entity.type
_entity.pdbx_description
1 polymer ?
#
loop_
_entity_poly.entity_id
_entity_poly.type
_entity_poly.pdbx_seq_one_letter_code
_entity_poly.pdbx_strand_id
1 'polypeptide(L)'
;MHACISLNIAVLKIWHYDMYFQEDYDAFCLAYMFTYRDFEMGTLGLAWTGDLKNAGGVCEKNGHYRGSLKSLNTGIVTLLNYGKHVPPAVSHVTLAHEIGHNFGSP
;
A
#
# COMPACT_ATOMS: atom_id res chain seq x y z
N MET A 1 -9.20 -5.44 -20.57
CA MET A 1 -9.98 -5.96 -19.42
C MET A 1 -9.56 -7.36 -18.95
N HIS A 2 -8.50 -7.99 -19.51
CA HIS A 2 -8.08 -9.36 -19.12
C HIS A 2 -6.96 -9.44 -18.06
N ALA A 3 -6.56 -8.33 -17.41
CA ALA A 3 -5.37 -8.31 -16.54
C ALA A 3 -5.65 -8.29 -15.02
N CYS A 4 -6.88 -8.04 -14.55
CA CYS A 4 -7.16 -7.88 -13.11
C CYS A 4 -7.46 -9.17 -12.33
N ILE A 5 -7.43 -10.36 -12.96
CA ILE A 5 -7.84 -11.61 -12.28
C ILE A 5 -6.65 -12.28 -11.55
N SER A 6 -5.41 -11.90 -11.86
CA SER A 6 -4.22 -12.34 -11.11
C SER A 6 -3.62 -11.15 -10.37
N LEU A 7 -4.02 -10.94 -9.11
CA LEU A 7 -3.39 -9.93 -8.24
C LEU A 7 -1.96 -10.38 -7.90
N ASN A 8 -0.99 -10.03 -8.76
CA ASN A 8 0.42 -10.12 -8.38
C ASN A 8 0.70 -8.98 -7.41
N ILE A 9 0.80 -9.33 -6.12
CA ILE A 9 1.16 -8.41 -5.04
C ILE A 9 2.66 -8.55 -4.77
N ALA A 10 3.43 -7.47 -4.88
CA ALA A 10 4.79 -7.45 -4.35
C ALA A 10 4.76 -7.23 -2.84
N VAL A 11 5.42 -8.09 -2.06
CA VAL A 11 5.60 -7.89 -0.62
C VAL A 11 7.05 -7.57 -0.34
N LEU A 12 7.30 -6.36 0.18
CA LEU A 12 8.65 -5.84 0.34
C LEU A 12 8.96 -5.52 1.81
N LYS A 13 10.19 -5.84 2.22
CA LYS A 13 10.75 -5.48 3.52
C LYS A 13 11.80 -4.40 3.32
N ILE A 14 11.39 -3.14 3.36
CA ILE A 14 12.29 -2.00 3.16
C ILE A 14 12.56 -1.31 4.50
N TRP A 15 13.82 -0.97 4.76
CA TRP A 15 14.27 -0.30 5.98
C TRP A 15 13.95 1.21 5.99
N HIS A 16 13.85 1.83 4.81
CA HIS A 16 13.52 3.24 4.59
C HIS A 16 12.19 3.36 3.83
N TYR A 17 11.11 3.69 4.55
CA TYR A 17 9.75 3.72 3.99
C TYR A 17 9.50 4.89 3.01
N ASP A 18 10.24 6.00 3.09
CA ASP A 18 10.07 7.15 2.19
C ASP A 18 10.51 6.87 0.75
N MET A 19 11.44 5.93 0.57
CA MET A 19 11.89 5.49 -0.76
C MET A 19 10.91 4.51 -1.40
N TYR A 20 10.12 3.79 -0.58
CA TYR A 20 9.22 2.74 -1.06
C TYR A 20 8.29 3.22 -2.17
N PHE A 21 7.71 4.41 -2.01
CA PHE A 21 6.76 4.98 -2.97
C PHE A 21 7.40 5.52 -4.26
N GLN A 22 8.72 5.64 -4.30
CA GLN A 22 9.48 6.17 -5.45
C GLN A 22 10.02 5.05 -6.36
N GLU A 23 9.99 3.80 -5.89
CA GLU A 23 10.36 2.63 -6.68
C GLU A 23 9.33 2.36 -7.79
N ASP A 24 9.76 1.64 -8.83
CA ASP A 24 8.91 1.23 -9.95
C ASP A 24 8.26 -0.13 -9.67
N TYR A 25 6.93 -0.13 -9.55
CA TYR A 25 6.12 -1.34 -9.37
C TYR A 25 5.21 -1.66 -10.55
N ASP A 26 5.54 -1.19 -11.77
CA ASP A 26 4.74 -1.41 -12.96
C ASP A 26 4.52 -2.89 -13.31
N ALA A 27 5.41 -3.77 -12.86
CA ALA A 27 5.31 -5.21 -13.03
C ALA A 27 4.22 -5.87 -12.15
N PHE A 28 3.69 -5.15 -11.16
CA PHE A 28 2.73 -5.65 -10.18
C PHE A 28 1.43 -4.85 -10.24
N CYS A 29 0.31 -5.47 -9.88
CA CYS A 29 -0.93 -4.71 -9.76
C CYS A 29 -0.97 -3.93 -8.45
N LEU A 30 -0.40 -4.50 -7.38
CA LEU A 30 -0.25 -3.82 -6.09
C LEU A 30 1.10 -4.18 -5.48
N ALA A 31 1.66 -3.26 -4.71
CA ALA A 31 2.82 -3.50 -3.88
C ALA A 31 2.50 -3.12 -2.43
N TYR A 32 2.79 -4.03 -1.50
CA TYR A 32 2.63 -3.80 -0.06
C TYR A 32 3.95 -3.91 0.69
N MET A 33 4.17 -2.97 1.59
CA MET A 33 5.25 -3.01 2.56
C MET A 33 4.72 -3.37 3.95
N PHE A 34 5.32 -4.38 4.57
CA PHE A 34 5.11 -4.67 5.98
C PHE A 34 6.22 -4.04 6.80
N THR A 35 5.83 -3.35 7.87
CA THR A 35 6.78 -2.70 8.77
C THR A 35 6.50 -3.01 10.24
N TYR A 36 7.43 -2.61 11.10
CA TYR A 36 7.34 -2.73 12.55
C TYR A 36 7.65 -1.36 13.17
N ARG A 37 6.88 -0.35 12.75
CA ARG A 37 7.01 1.04 13.20
C ARG A 37 5.72 1.47 13.87
N ASP A 38 5.85 2.22 14.96
CA ASP A 38 4.71 2.77 15.67
C ASP A 38 4.36 4.12 15.04
N PHE A 39 3.25 4.18 14.32
CA PHE A 39 2.80 5.40 13.68
C PHE A 39 1.99 6.26 14.65
N GLU A 40 2.01 7.57 14.41
CA GLU A 40 1.27 8.52 15.25
C GLU A 40 -0.24 8.22 15.24
N MET A 41 -0.89 8.56 16.37
CA MET A 41 -2.33 8.44 16.57
C MET A 41 -2.90 7.00 16.40
N GLY A 42 -2.04 5.98 16.48
CA GLY A 42 -2.46 4.59 16.46
C GLY A 42 -2.73 4.03 15.07
N THR A 43 -2.18 4.68 14.04
CA THR A 43 -2.35 4.31 12.63
C THR A 43 -1.72 2.94 12.34
N LEU A 44 -2.47 2.05 11.69
CA LEU A 44 -2.02 0.68 11.38
C LEU A 44 -1.61 0.46 9.92
N GLY A 45 -2.06 1.33 9.02
CA GLY A 45 -1.78 1.23 7.60
C GLY A 45 -2.12 2.52 6.86
N LEU A 46 -1.72 2.57 5.60
CA LEU A 46 -2.08 3.62 4.66
C LEU A 46 -1.99 3.06 3.23
N ALA A 47 -2.94 3.42 2.39
CA ALA A 47 -2.95 3.06 0.98
C ALA A 47 -3.43 4.22 0.10
N TRP A 48 -3.01 4.23 -1.17
CA TRP A 48 -3.61 5.12 -2.17
C TRP A 48 -4.98 4.59 -2.59
N THR A 49 -6.02 5.38 -2.40
CA THR A 49 -7.38 4.99 -2.78
C THR A 49 -7.53 4.93 -4.30
N GLY A 50 -8.11 3.84 -4.81
CA GLY A 50 -8.46 3.71 -6.22
C GLY A 50 -9.57 4.66 -6.63
N ASP A 51 -9.42 5.34 -7.77
CA ASP A 51 -10.42 6.27 -8.28
C ASP A 51 -10.45 6.18 -9.83
N LEU A 52 -11.62 6.37 -10.43
CA LEU A 52 -11.79 6.33 -11.90
C LEU A 52 -11.35 7.61 -12.62
N LYS A 53 -11.20 8.71 -11.87
CA LYS A 53 -10.86 10.06 -12.33
C LYS A 53 -9.51 10.53 -11.80
N ASN A 54 -9.10 10.04 -10.64
CA ASN A 54 -7.83 10.38 -10.01
C ASN A 54 -6.88 9.17 -10.03
N ALA A 55 -5.56 9.43 -10.05
CA ALA A 55 -4.56 8.37 -10.02
C ALA A 55 -4.46 7.72 -8.64
N GLY A 56 -4.36 6.39 -8.60
CA GLY A 56 -4.17 5.63 -7.37
C GLY A 56 -4.80 4.25 -7.40
N GLY A 57 -4.34 3.39 -6.49
CA GLY A 57 -4.93 2.07 -6.26
C GLY A 57 -4.51 1.01 -7.26
N VAL A 58 -5.38 0.02 -7.47
CA VAL A 58 -5.04 -1.19 -8.23
C VAL A 58 -4.53 -0.89 -9.63
N CYS A 59 -3.37 -1.46 -9.94
CA CYS A 59 -2.74 -1.45 -11.26
C CYS A 59 -2.40 -0.04 -11.81
N GLU A 60 -2.34 0.98 -10.94
CA GLU A 60 -1.82 2.30 -11.29
C GLU A 60 -0.35 2.17 -11.72
N LYS A 61 0.02 2.88 -12.80
CA LYS A 61 1.39 2.87 -13.33
C LYS A 61 2.23 3.96 -12.68
N ASN A 62 3.54 3.74 -12.63
CA ASN A 62 4.49 4.72 -12.16
C ASN A 62 4.37 6.00 -12.99
N GLY A 63 4.24 7.13 -12.31
CA GLY A 63 3.92 8.41 -12.94
C GLY A 63 4.59 9.58 -12.25
N HIS A 64 4.66 10.72 -12.95
CA HIS A 64 5.17 11.96 -12.37
C HIS A 64 4.07 12.67 -11.57
N TYR A 65 4.21 12.68 -10.25
CA TYR A 65 3.29 13.35 -9.33
C TYR A 65 4.04 14.37 -8.46
N ARG A 66 3.59 15.63 -8.50
CA ARG A 66 4.16 16.74 -7.72
C ARG A 66 5.69 16.88 -7.83
N GLY A 67 6.24 16.62 -9.03
CA GLY A 67 7.66 16.81 -9.33
C GLY A 67 8.56 15.57 -9.11
N SER A 68 8.00 14.44 -8.69
CA SER A 68 8.75 13.17 -8.50
C SER A 68 8.03 12.00 -9.16
N LEU A 69 8.78 11.00 -9.61
CA LEU A 69 8.21 9.70 -9.99
C LEU A 69 7.68 8.99 -8.74
N LYS A 70 6.46 8.45 -8.83
CA LYS A 70 5.84 7.67 -7.78
C LYS A 70 4.97 6.55 -8.34
N SER A 71 4.99 5.42 -7.63
CA SER A 71 4.07 4.31 -7.86
C SER A 71 2.92 4.39 -6.85
N LEU A 72 1.72 4.76 -7.31
CA LEU A 72 0.53 4.89 -6.47
C LEU A 72 -0.31 3.60 -6.38
N ASN A 73 0.21 2.48 -6.90
CA ASN A 73 -0.31 1.12 -6.69
C ASN A 73 0.25 0.49 -5.41
N THR A 74 0.39 1.30 -4.36
CA THR A 74 1.14 0.94 -3.15
C THR A 74 0.32 1.09 -1.87
N GLY A 75 0.65 0.28 -0.88
CA GLY A 75 0.16 0.39 0.49
C GLY A 75 1.21 -0.05 1.53
N ILE A 76 0.99 0.33 2.78
CA ILE A 76 1.83 -0.03 3.92
C ILE A 76 0.97 -0.51 5.08
N VAL A 77 1.43 -1.54 5.79
CA VAL A 77 0.83 -2.03 7.03
C VAL A 77 1.93 -2.19 8.09
N THR A 78 1.65 -1.77 9.32
CA THR A 78 2.52 -2.04 10.48
C THR A 78 1.98 -3.15 11.37
N LEU A 79 2.89 -3.90 11.97
CA LEU A 79 2.59 -4.92 12.98
C LEU A 79 2.85 -4.43 14.42
N LEU A 80 3.07 -3.12 14.61
CA LEU A 80 3.32 -2.47 15.89
C LEU A 80 2.36 -1.29 16.08
N ASN A 81 1.72 -1.20 17.24
CA ASN A 81 0.85 -0.07 17.61
C ASN A 81 0.93 0.21 19.11
N TYR A 82 1.16 1.46 19.49
CA TYR A 82 1.33 1.89 20.89
C TYR A 82 2.34 1.02 21.66
N GLY A 83 3.49 0.75 21.04
CA GLY A 83 4.56 -0.08 21.57
C GLY A 83 4.23 -1.58 21.71
N LYS A 84 3.08 -2.04 21.18
CA LYS A 84 2.63 -3.44 21.30
C LYS A 84 2.48 -4.11 19.94
N HIS A 85 2.90 -5.37 19.87
CA HIS A 85 2.71 -6.21 18.69
C HIS A 85 1.21 -6.39 18.40
N VAL A 86 0.81 -6.16 17.14
CA VAL A 86 -0.57 -6.30 16.69
C VAL A 86 -0.89 -7.77 16.41
N PRO A 87 -1.97 -8.36 16.95
CA PRO A 87 -2.30 -9.76 16.70
C PRO A 87 -2.56 -10.07 15.22
N PRO A 88 -2.23 -11.27 14.71
CA PRO A 88 -2.40 -11.61 13.30
C PRO A 88 -3.80 -11.38 12.74
N ALA A 89 -4.85 -11.66 13.53
CA ALA A 89 -6.23 -11.42 13.11
C ALA A 89 -6.49 -9.94 12.81
N VAL A 90 -5.94 -9.03 13.62
CA VAL A 90 -6.06 -7.58 13.41
C VAL A 90 -5.21 -7.17 12.21
N SER A 91 -3.98 -7.67 12.10
CA SER A 91 -3.10 -7.36 10.97
C SER A 91 -3.67 -7.80 9.62
N HIS A 92 -4.34 -8.96 9.54
CA HIS A 92 -5.02 -9.40 8.33
C HIS A 92 -6.19 -8.48 7.96
N VAL A 93 -6.98 -8.04 8.95
CA VAL A 93 -8.08 -7.09 8.73
C VAL A 93 -7.54 -5.74 8.28
N THR A 94 -6.46 -5.24 8.89
CA THR A 94 -5.78 -4.01 8.45
C THR A 94 -5.32 -4.14 7.00
N LEU A 95 -4.63 -5.23 6.64
CA LEU A 95 -4.20 -5.44 5.26
C LEU A 95 -5.39 -5.47 4.28
N ALA A 96 -6.46 -6.19 4.63
CA ALA A 96 -7.66 -6.24 3.80
C ALA A 96 -8.33 -4.87 3.67
N HIS A 97 -8.33 -4.06 4.73
CA HIS A 97 -8.84 -2.70 4.74
C HIS A 97 -8.04 -1.79 3.79
N GLU A 98 -6.71 -1.79 3.87
CA GLU A 98 -5.86 -1.00 2.98
C GLU A 98 -6.01 -1.45 1.51
N ILE A 99 -6.11 -2.76 1.26
CA ILE A 99 -6.40 -3.28 -0.08
C ILE A 99 -7.77 -2.79 -0.54
N GLY A 100 -8.78 -2.77 0.35
CA GLY A 100 -10.10 -2.21 0.07
C GLY A 100 -10.03 -0.76 -0.43
N HIS A 101 -9.18 0.07 0.19
CA HIS A 101 -8.90 1.41 -0.32
C HIS A 101 -8.30 1.39 -1.73
N ASN A 102 -7.31 0.55 -2.01
CA ASN A 102 -6.76 0.46 -3.37
C ASN A 102 -7.79 0.03 -4.42
N PHE A 103 -8.84 -0.71 -4.03
CA PHE A 103 -9.97 -1.06 -4.90
C PHE A 103 -11.04 0.05 -5.01
N GLY A 104 -10.87 1.16 -4.30
CA GLY A 104 -11.73 2.35 -4.34
C GLY A 104 -12.83 2.39 -3.28
N SER A 105 -12.78 1.52 -2.27
CA SER A 105 -13.63 1.67 -1.08
C SER A 105 -13.15 2.87 -0.25
N PRO A 106 -14.05 3.77 0.17
CA PRO A 106 -13.73 4.78 1.18
C PRO A 106 -13.58 4.16 2.57
#